data_AF-A0A535PSW5-F1
#
_entry.id   AF-A0A535PSW5-F1
#
_cell.length_a   1.000
_cell.length_b   1.000
_cell.length_c   1.000
_cell.angle_alpha   90.00
_cell.angle_beta   90.00
_cell.angle_gamma   90.00
#
_symmetry.space_group_name_H-M   'P 1'
#
loop_
_entity.id
_entity.type
_entity.pdbx_description
1 polymer ?
#
loop_
_entity_poly.entity_id
_entity_poly.type
_entity_poly.pdbx_seq_one_letter_code
_entity_poly.pdbx_strand_id
1 'polypeptide(L)'
;MARADSLAKLAFAYGVHLTRRRLTRPRSQLAKLLETYGPDGMRPLLPEERERHPHLIGCINCGLCALAAGRVGKVHLPELASSYMRLYARLGEAASDVEGDSPDIEAAASACPVGVPLVEVAAIVRRLAAG
;
A
#
# COMPACT_ATOMS: atom_id res chain seq x y z
N MET A 1 26.82 -31.64 -21.72
CA MET A 1 26.61 -32.17 -20.36
C MET A 1 26.38 -31.05 -19.33
N ALA A 2 27.17 -29.97 -19.29
CA ALA A 2 27.05 -28.88 -18.30
C ALA A 2 25.66 -28.22 -18.14
N ARG A 3 24.86 -28.11 -19.21
CA ARG A 3 23.52 -27.50 -19.16
C ARG A 3 22.48 -28.38 -18.46
N ALA A 4 22.53 -29.69 -18.71
CA ALA A 4 21.62 -30.65 -18.07
C ALA A 4 21.87 -30.70 -16.55
N ASP A 5 23.14 -30.74 -16.15
CA ASP A 5 23.52 -30.71 -14.73
C ASP A 5 23.11 -29.41 -14.04
N SER A 6 23.25 -28.27 -14.73
CA SER A 6 22.82 -26.97 -14.22
C SER A 6 21.31 -26.90 -14.03
N LEU A 7 20.54 -27.43 -14.98
CA LEU A 7 19.08 -27.51 -14.89
C LEU A 7 18.64 -28.47 -13.79
N ALA A 8 19.32 -29.61 -13.61
CA ALA A 8 19.04 -30.56 -12.54
C ALA A 8 19.30 -29.93 -11.16
N LYS A 9 20.42 -29.21 -11.00
CA LYS A 9 20.73 -28.46 -9.77
C LYS A 9 19.70 -27.37 -9.48
N LEU A 10 19.27 -26.64 -10.51
CA LEU A 10 18.23 -25.61 -10.37
C LEU A 10 16.89 -26.23 -9.97
N ALA A 11 16.46 -27.29 -10.66
CA ALA A 11 15.22 -27.99 -10.36
C ALA A 11 15.22 -28.56 -8.93
N PHE A 12 16.33 -29.15 -8.50
CA PHE A 12 16.49 -29.63 -7.13
C PHE A 12 16.44 -28.48 -6.11
N ALA A 13 17.21 -27.41 -6.31
CA ALA A 13 17.22 -26.25 -5.40
C ALA A 13 15.83 -25.60 -5.31
N TYR A 14 15.13 -25.47 -6.43
CA TYR A 14 13.78 -24.92 -6.49
C TYR A 14 12.76 -25.85 -5.82
N GLY A 15 12.86 -27.17 -6.04
CA GLY A 15 12.03 -28.17 -5.39
C GLY A 15 12.22 -28.20 -3.87
N VAL A 16 13.47 -28.14 -3.40
CA VAL A 16 13.80 -28.03 -1.97
C VAL A 16 13.25 -26.72 -1.39
N HIS A 17 13.42 -25.60 -2.10
CA HIS A 17 12.91 -24.30 -1.67
C HIS A 17 11.38 -24.32 -1.53
N LEU A 18 10.65 -24.80 -2.54
CA LEU A 18 9.19 -24.89 -2.50
C LEU A 18 8.70 -25.85 -1.40
N THR A 19 9.35 -27.00 -1.26
CA THR A 19 9.02 -27.97 -0.21
C THR A 19 9.22 -27.36 1.18
N ARG A 20 10.37 -26.71 1.41
CA ARG A 20 10.64 -25.98 2.65
C ARG A 20 9.56 -24.92 2.87
N ARG A 21 9.30 -24.05 1.89
CA ARG A 21 8.30 -22.98 1.99
C ARG A 21 6.89 -23.49 2.32
N ARG A 22 6.49 -24.67 1.81
CA ARG A 22 5.20 -25.29 2.13
C ARG A 22 5.17 -25.92 3.52
N LEU A 23 6.28 -26.50 3.98
CA LEU A 23 6.35 -27.21 5.27
C LEU A 23 6.65 -26.28 6.45
N THR A 24 7.44 -25.21 6.26
CA THR A 24 7.63 -24.19 7.30
C THR A 24 6.49 -23.21 7.30
N ARG A 25 5.80 -23.11 8.44
CA ARG A 25 4.83 -22.04 8.67
C ARG A 25 5.56 -20.70 8.63
N PRO A 26 5.14 -19.73 7.79
CA PRO A 26 5.76 -18.41 7.79
C PRO A 26 5.64 -17.81 9.19
N ARG A 27 6.76 -17.46 9.80
CA ARG A 27 6.77 -16.73 11.07
C ARG A 27 6.64 -15.25 10.72
N SER A 28 5.54 -14.61 11.16
CA SER A 28 5.34 -13.19 10.92
C SER A 28 6.49 -12.40 11.56
N GLN A 29 7.14 -11.54 10.76
CA GLN A 29 8.14 -10.58 11.25
C GLN A 29 7.52 -9.20 11.50
N LEU A 30 6.20 -9.07 11.36
CA LEU A 30 5.49 -7.79 11.43
C LEU A 30 5.74 -7.06 12.76
N ALA A 31 5.66 -7.77 13.89
CA ALA A 31 5.89 -7.17 15.20
C ALA A 31 7.30 -6.56 15.31
N LYS A 32 8.33 -7.32 14.91
CA LYS A 32 9.72 -6.85 14.92
C LYS A 32 9.94 -5.67 13.98
N LEU A 33 9.28 -5.69 12.81
CA LEU A 33 9.35 -4.62 11.83
C LEU A 33 8.71 -3.32 12.37
N LEU A 34 7.54 -3.41 12.99
CA LEU A 34 6.87 -2.28 13.61
C LEU A 34 7.65 -1.75 14.83
N GLU A 35 8.26 -2.62 15.63
CA GLU A 35 9.14 -2.22 16.73
C GLU A 35 10.38 -1.46 16.21
N THR A 36 10.98 -1.95 15.12
CA THR A 36 12.20 -1.37 14.54
C THR A 36 11.94 0.00 13.91
N TYR A 37 10.84 0.14 13.15
CA TYR A 37 10.54 1.32 12.34
C TYR A 37 9.44 2.22 12.93
N GLY A 38 8.89 1.86 14.09
CA GLY A 38 7.92 2.68 14.81
C GLY A 38 8.41 4.11 15.08
N PRO A 39 9.67 4.32 15.52
CA PRO A 39 10.26 5.65 15.67
C PRO A 39 10.33 6.44 14.35
N ASP A 40 10.46 5.75 13.22
CA ASP A 40 10.46 6.34 11.87
C ASP A 40 9.03 6.59 11.35
N GLY A 41 8.02 6.53 12.22
CA GLY A 41 6.63 6.80 11.86
C GLY A 41 5.90 5.64 11.18
N MET A 42 6.52 4.45 11.11
CA MET A 42 5.85 3.28 10.56
C MET A 42 4.77 2.77 11.52
N ARG A 43 3.55 2.58 10.99
CA ARG A 43 2.38 2.25 11.80
C ARG A 43 1.62 1.07 11.22
N PRO A 44 1.00 0.23 12.07
CA PRO A 44 0.18 -0.86 11.60
C PRO A 44 -1.11 -0.35 10.94
N LEU A 45 -1.48 -1.01 9.86
CA LEU A 45 -2.87 -1.02 9.40
C LEU A 45 -3.73 -1.81 10.41
N LEU A 46 -4.95 -1.34 10.64
CA LEU A 46 -5.97 -2.06 11.40
C LEU A 46 -6.34 -3.37 10.66
N PRO A 47 -6.87 -4.39 11.36
CA PRO A 47 -7.29 -5.63 10.73
C PRO A 47 -8.22 -5.42 9.53
N GLU A 48 -9.22 -4.56 9.69
CA GLU A 48 -10.20 -4.20 8.65
C GLU A 48 -9.52 -3.54 7.44
N GLU A 49 -8.58 -2.63 7.67
CA GLU A 49 -7.82 -1.97 6.60
C GLU A 49 -6.92 -2.96 5.84
N ARG A 50 -6.35 -3.96 6.53
CA ARG A 50 -5.54 -5.01 5.89
C ARG A 50 -6.38 -5.90 5.00
N GLU A 51 -7.59 -6.25 5.43
CA GLU A 51 -8.52 -7.03 4.61
C GLU A 51 -8.94 -6.26 3.36
N ARG A 52 -9.15 -4.96 3.49
CA ARG A 52 -9.53 -4.08 2.38
C ARG A 52 -8.35 -3.61 1.53
N HIS A 53 -7.12 -3.81 1.97
CA HIS A 53 -5.90 -3.32 1.31
C HIS A 53 -5.86 -3.58 -0.21
N PRO A 54 -6.24 -4.77 -0.74
CA PRO A 54 -6.27 -5.00 -2.19
C PRO A 54 -7.15 -4.01 -2.96
N HIS A 55 -8.24 -3.51 -2.35
CA HIS A 55 -9.13 -2.50 -2.93
C HIS A 55 -8.59 -1.07 -2.76
N LEU A 56 -7.80 -0.83 -1.71
CA LEU A 56 -7.21 0.48 -1.40
C LEU A 56 -6.01 0.81 -2.31
N ILE A 57 -5.27 -0.20 -2.78
CA ILE A 57 -4.06 -0.02 -3.58
C ILE A 57 -4.28 -0.14 -5.10
N GLY A 58 -5.54 -0.20 -5.55
CA GLY A 58 -5.88 -0.43 -6.96
C GLY A 58 -5.60 0.75 -7.90
N CYS A 59 -5.07 1.87 -7.39
CA CYS A 59 -4.84 3.08 -8.19
C CYS A 59 -3.86 2.81 -9.35
N ILE A 60 -4.30 3.15 -10.57
CA ILE A 60 -3.47 3.08 -11.79
C ILE A 60 -2.87 4.44 -12.19
N ASN A 61 -2.95 5.45 -11.32
CA ASN A 61 -2.44 6.81 -11.55
C ASN A 61 -2.94 7.47 -12.85
N CYS A 62 -4.20 7.25 -13.24
CA CYS A 62 -4.76 7.78 -14.49
C CYS A 62 -5.11 9.29 -14.46
N GLY A 63 -5.21 9.91 -13.28
CA GLY A 63 -5.47 11.35 -13.15
C GLY A 63 -6.94 11.79 -13.15
N LEU A 64 -7.90 10.91 -13.49
CA LEU A 64 -9.31 11.29 -13.67
C LEU A 64 -9.96 11.88 -12.41
N CYS A 65 -9.65 11.35 -11.23
CA CYS A 65 -10.14 11.89 -9.96
C CYS A 65 -9.65 13.32 -9.68
N ALA A 66 -8.41 13.66 -10.08
CA ALA A 66 -7.91 15.05 -9.97
C ALA A 66 -8.61 15.99 -10.94
N LEU A 67 -8.99 15.52 -12.13
CA LEU A 67 -9.78 16.33 -13.07
C LEU A 67 -11.19 16.58 -12.55
N ALA A 68 -11.79 15.59 -11.87
CA ALA A 68 -13.15 15.69 -11.36
C ALA A 68 -13.28 16.62 -10.14
N ALA A 69 -12.31 16.60 -9.22
CA ALA A 69 -12.46 17.28 -7.93
C ALA A 69 -11.25 18.10 -7.48
N GLY A 70 -10.11 18.07 -8.18
CA GLY A 70 -8.95 18.90 -7.87
C GLY A 70 -7.96 18.31 -6.85
N ARG A 71 -7.36 19.17 -6.03
CA ARG A 71 -6.35 18.81 -5.02
C ARG A 71 -7.01 18.59 -3.65
N VAL A 72 -6.48 17.64 -2.87
CA VAL A 72 -6.76 17.51 -1.44
C VAL A 72 -5.59 18.16 -0.72
N GLY A 73 -5.82 19.19 0.10
CA GLY A 73 -4.72 19.87 0.80
C GLY A 73 -3.56 20.24 -0.13
N LYS A 74 -2.35 19.74 0.15
CA LYS A 74 -1.14 19.95 -0.67
C LYS A 74 -0.92 18.87 -1.74
N VAL A 75 -1.77 17.85 -1.83
CA VAL A 75 -1.57 16.68 -2.69
C VAL A 75 -2.60 16.61 -3.82
N HIS A 76 -2.21 16.00 -4.94
CA HIS A 76 -3.19 15.67 -5.99
C HIS A 76 -3.97 14.40 -5.62
N LEU A 77 -5.27 14.33 -5.94
CA LEU A 77 -6.10 13.15 -5.66
C LEU A 77 -5.52 11.79 -6.14
N PRO A 78 -4.89 11.69 -7.34
CA PRO A 78 -4.19 10.49 -7.78
C PRO A 78 -3.02 10.09 -6.86
N GLU A 79 -2.31 11.09 -6.34
CA GLU A 79 -1.19 10.90 -5.41
C GLU A 79 -1.69 10.48 -4.02
N LEU A 80 -2.88 10.94 -3.60
CA LEU A 80 -3.54 10.45 -2.40
C LEU A 80 -3.89 8.96 -2.53
N ALA A 81 -4.44 8.53 -3.66
CA ALA A 81 -4.76 7.12 -3.91
C ALA A 81 -3.52 6.21 -3.92
N SER A 82 -2.38 6.74 -4.32
CA SER A 82 -1.08 6.04 -4.30
C SER A 82 -0.29 6.23 -3.01
N SER A 83 -0.83 6.94 -2.01
CA SER A 83 -0.18 7.15 -0.71
C SER A 83 0.21 5.83 -0.02
N TYR A 84 -0.59 4.77 -0.16
CA TYR A 84 -0.27 3.42 0.34
C TYR A 84 0.95 2.78 -0.33
N MET A 85 1.33 3.24 -1.52
CA MET A 85 2.54 2.79 -2.21
C MET A 85 3.78 3.57 -1.77
N ARG A 86 3.63 4.63 -0.98
CA ARG A 86 4.76 5.33 -0.39
C ARG A 86 5.52 4.38 0.55
N LEU A 87 6.78 4.70 0.78
CA LEU A 87 7.56 4.07 1.82
C LEU A 87 6.77 4.18 3.14
N TYR A 88 6.48 3.04 3.77
CA TYR A 88 5.62 2.96 4.96
C TYR A 88 6.09 3.89 6.10
N ALA A 89 7.39 4.14 6.22
CA ALA A 89 7.95 5.10 7.18
C ALA A 89 7.51 6.55 6.90
N ARG A 90 7.23 6.89 5.65
CA ARG A 90 6.82 8.24 5.23
C ARG A 90 5.31 8.48 5.26
N LEU A 91 4.52 7.48 5.68
CA LEU A 91 3.07 7.64 5.84
C LEU A 91 2.73 8.60 6.99
N GLY A 92 3.55 8.65 8.04
CA GLY A 92 3.38 9.63 9.12
C GLY A 92 3.54 11.08 8.67
N GLU A 93 4.33 11.33 7.62
CA GLU A 93 4.51 12.66 7.01
C GLU A 93 3.33 13.08 6.11
N ALA A 94 2.38 12.17 5.83
CA ALA A 94 1.26 12.43 4.93
C ALA A 94 0.19 13.36 5.54
N ALA A 95 0.35 13.83 6.79
CA ALA A 95 -0.58 14.75 7.44
C ALA A 95 -0.79 16.01 6.58
N SER A 96 0.29 16.61 6.10
CA SER A 96 0.25 17.82 5.29
C SER A 96 -0.41 17.62 3.92
N ASP A 97 -0.52 16.38 3.45
CA ASP A 97 -1.14 16.05 2.18
C ASP A 97 -2.66 16.14 2.26
N VAL A 98 -3.23 15.98 3.46
CA VAL A 98 -4.68 15.95 3.70
C VAL A 98 -5.17 17.15 4.51
N GLU A 99 -4.27 18.06 4.90
CA GLU A 99 -4.55 19.35 5.51
C GLU A 99 -4.92 20.41 4.45
N GLY A 100 -6.18 20.88 4.45
CA GLY A 100 -6.66 21.96 3.59
C GLY A 100 -8.12 21.78 3.15
N ASP A 101 -8.54 22.58 2.16
CA ASP A 101 -9.88 22.48 1.57
C ASP A 101 -10.16 21.05 1.10
N SER A 102 -11.35 20.56 1.46
CA SER A 102 -11.81 19.24 1.06
C SER A 102 -12.38 19.31 -0.36
N PRO A 103 -11.71 18.74 -1.37
CA PRO A 103 -12.33 18.57 -2.68
C PRO A 103 -13.55 17.65 -2.56
N ASP A 104 -14.38 17.62 -3.58
CA ASP A 104 -15.50 16.69 -3.67
C ASP A 104 -14.98 15.26 -3.90
N ILE A 105 -14.62 14.57 -2.80
CA ILE A 105 -14.00 13.23 -2.84
C ILE A 105 -15.01 12.20 -3.37
N GLU A 106 -16.30 12.42 -3.13
CA GLU A 106 -17.38 11.61 -3.65
C GLU A 106 -17.46 11.70 -5.18
N ALA A 107 -17.42 12.92 -5.75
CA ALA A 107 -17.31 13.11 -7.20
C ALA A 107 -16.03 12.49 -7.76
N ALA A 108 -14.89 12.67 -7.07
CA ALA A 108 -13.63 12.06 -7.45
C ALA A 108 -13.68 10.54 -7.50
N ALA A 109 -14.33 9.91 -6.53
CA ALA A 109 -14.48 8.46 -6.43
C ALA A 109 -15.35 7.94 -7.58
N SER A 110 -16.42 8.67 -7.94
CA SER A 110 -17.28 8.32 -9.07
C SER A 110 -16.57 8.36 -10.42
N ALA A 111 -15.54 9.21 -10.56
CA ALA A 111 -14.71 9.30 -11.75
C ALA A 111 -13.61 8.21 -11.85
N CYS A 112 -13.43 7.40 -10.81
CA CYS A 112 -12.36 6.41 -10.77
C CYS A 112 -12.72 5.16 -11.60
N PRO A 113 -11.98 4.84 -12.69
CA PRO A 113 -12.34 3.72 -13.58
C PRO A 113 -12.09 2.34 -12.95
N VAL A 114 -11.29 2.30 -11.88
CA VAL A 114 -10.94 1.08 -11.14
C VAL A 114 -11.59 1.04 -9.76
N GLY A 115 -12.45 2.02 -9.44
CA GLY A 115 -13.25 2.03 -8.21
C GLY A 115 -12.48 2.15 -6.91
N VAL A 116 -11.37 2.90 -6.87
CA VAL A 116 -10.64 3.16 -5.62
C VAL A 116 -11.55 3.93 -4.65
N PRO A 117 -11.75 3.46 -3.41
CA PRO A 117 -12.62 4.12 -2.45
C PRO A 117 -11.91 5.33 -1.82
N LEU A 118 -11.84 6.45 -2.55
CA LEU A 118 -11.04 7.63 -2.17
C LEU A 118 -11.38 8.22 -0.80
N VAL A 119 -12.66 8.16 -0.39
CA VAL A 119 -13.10 8.61 0.94
C VAL A 119 -12.44 7.79 2.05
N GLU A 120 -12.42 6.47 1.88
CA GLU A 120 -11.80 5.56 2.83
C GLU A 120 -10.28 5.70 2.84
N VAL A 121 -9.67 5.81 1.65
CA VAL A 121 -8.23 6.09 1.50
C VAL A 121 -7.86 7.35 2.29
N ALA A 122 -8.60 8.44 2.10
CA ALA A 122 -8.35 9.69 2.81
C ALA A 122 -8.46 9.53 4.34
N ALA A 123 -9.46 8.79 4.82
CA ALA A 123 -9.66 8.55 6.25
C ALA A 123 -8.50 7.77 6.88
N ILE A 124 -8.03 6.71 6.23
CA ILE A 124 -6.93 5.89 6.74
C ILE A 124 -5.60 6.65 6.68
N VAL A 125 -5.34 7.42 5.61
CA VAL A 125 -4.14 8.27 5.51
C VAL A 125 -4.12 9.29 6.65
N ARG A 126 -5.26 9.95 6.93
CA ARG A 126 -5.38 10.86 8.09
C ARG A 126 -5.07 10.16 9.41
N ARG A 127 -5.62 8.96 9.62
CA ARG A 127 -5.37 8.15 10.83
C ARG A 127 -3.89 7.79 10.97
N LEU A 128 -3.27 7.30 9.89
CA LEU A 128 -1.85 6.94 9.88
C LEU A 128 -0.96 8.15 10.14
N ALA A 129 -1.37 9.33 9.69
CA ALA A 129 -0.65 10.57 9.88
C ALA A 129 -0.81 11.20 11.28
N ALA A 130 -1.92 10.96 11.99
CA ALA A 130 -2.31 11.74 13.17
C ALA A 130 -1.59 11.43 14.50
N GLY A 131 -1.08 10.21 14.72
CA GLY A 131 -0.61 9.76 16.05
C GLY A 131 -1.32 8.52 16.56
#